data_AF-A0A1I2SCK1-F1
#
_entry.id   AF-A0A1I2SCK1-F1
#
_cell.length_a   1.000
_cell.length_b   1.000
_cell.length_c   1.000
_cell.angle_alpha   90.00
_cell.angle_beta   90.00
_cell.angle_gamma   90.00
#
_symmetry.space_group_name_H-M   'P 1'
#
loop_
_entity.id
_entity.type
_entity.pdbx_description
1 polymer ?
#
loop_
_entity_poly.entity_id
_entity_poly.type
_entity_poly.pdbx_seq_one_letter_code
_entity_poly.pdbx_strand_id
1 'polypeptide(L)'
;MQKETFRSWGANPFIIPAMGSHGGGTDQGQIEVLKEMGITEQVLGVPIKSCAKGVKIGQTNQGVPVYCDKYALEADGVFLFNRVKPHTAFRAPIESGLTKMLTVGLGKPKGHKRYIAPDWGSILPKWLI
;
A
#
# COMPACT_ATOMS: atom_id res chain seq x y z
N MET A 1 21.21 0.19 -0.82
CA MET A 1 21.27 0.72 -2.20
C MET A 1 20.21 1.78 -2.45
N GLN A 2 18.91 1.48 -2.39
CA GLN A 2 17.84 2.45 -2.71
C GLN A 2 17.80 3.70 -1.79
N LYS A 3 17.97 3.56 -0.47
CA LYS A 3 17.96 4.71 0.44
C LYS A 3 19.09 5.72 0.16
N GLU A 4 20.27 5.24 -0.23
CA GLU A 4 21.41 6.10 -0.55
C GLU A 4 21.19 6.82 -1.88
N THR A 5 20.55 6.15 -2.85
CA THR A 5 20.09 6.80 -4.09
C THR A 5 19.10 7.93 -3.80
N PHE A 6 18.10 7.70 -2.95
CA PHE A 6 17.15 8.75 -2.60
C PHE A 6 17.83 9.91 -1.84
N ARG A 7 18.75 9.60 -0.92
CA ARG A 7 19.54 10.62 -0.20
C ARG A 7 20.46 11.41 -1.13
N SER A 8 21.04 10.79 -2.15
CA SER A 8 21.88 11.51 -3.13
C SER A 8 21.05 12.46 -4.01
N TRP A 9 19.73 12.29 -4.07
CA TRP A 9 18.80 13.25 -4.66
C TRP A 9 18.28 14.30 -3.67
N GLY A 10 18.77 14.30 -2.42
CA GLY A 10 18.35 15.22 -1.36
C GLY A 10 17.06 14.82 -0.64
N ALA A 11 16.56 13.60 -0.83
CA ALA A 11 15.33 13.16 -0.19
C ALA A 11 15.54 12.62 1.23
N ASN A 12 14.47 12.66 2.03
CA ASN A 12 14.40 12.11 3.40
C ASN A 12 13.50 10.86 3.43
N PRO A 13 14.00 9.68 3.01
CA PRO A 13 13.16 8.50 2.82
C PRO A 13 12.65 7.93 4.13
N PHE A 14 11.41 7.43 4.09
CA PHE A 14 10.81 6.60 5.12
C PHE A 14 9.97 5.50 4.45
N ILE A 15 9.66 4.46 5.21
CA ILE A 15 8.85 3.33 4.75
C ILE A 15 7.46 3.41 5.36
N ILE A 16 6.45 3.07 4.57
CA ILE A 16 5.08 2.87 5.04
C ILE A 16 4.65 1.42 4.76
N PRO A 17 3.96 0.74 5.70
CA PRO A 17 3.36 -0.55 5.42
C PRO A 17 2.12 -0.38 4.55
N ALA A 18 2.27 -0.62 3.25
CA ALA A 18 1.16 -0.64 2.28
C ALA A 18 0.48 -2.03 2.25
N MET A 19 -0.04 -2.46 3.40
CA MET A 19 -0.45 -3.85 3.64
C MET A 19 -1.97 -4.11 3.66
N GLY A 20 -2.80 -3.08 3.47
CA GLY A 20 -4.25 -3.23 3.58
C GLY A 20 -4.65 -3.73 4.97
N SER A 21 -5.24 -4.93 5.06
CA SER A 21 -5.73 -5.54 6.30
C SER A 21 -4.75 -6.44 7.05
N HIS A 22 -3.54 -6.69 6.53
CA HIS A 22 -2.58 -7.54 7.25
C HIS A 22 -2.21 -6.94 8.62
N GLY A 23 -1.74 -7.78 9.55
CA GLY A 23 -1.46 -7.35 10.92
C GLY A 23 -2.71 -6.92 11.68
N GLY A 24 -3.87 -7.53 11.36
CA GLY A 24 -5.17 -7.14 11.90
C GLY A 24 -5.64 -5.75 11.47
N GLY A 25 -4.95 -5.10 10.52
CA GLY A 25 -5.23 -3.72 10.12
C GLY A 25 -4.95 -2.70 11.22
N THR A 26 -3.97 -2.98 12.08
CA THR A 26 -3.53 -2.07 13.14
C THR A 26 -2.11 -1.61 12.88
N ASP A 27 -1.75 -0.44 13.41
CA ASP A 27 -0.41 0.14 13.24
C ASP A 27 0.65 -0.84 13.75
N GLN A 28 0.45 -1.36 14.97
CA GLN A 28 1.35 -2.30 15.64
C GLN A 28 1.44 -3.63 14.89
N GLY A 29 0.29 -4.21 14.50
CA GLY A 29 0.32 -5.50 13.81
C GLY A 29 0.98 -5.43 12.44
N GLN A 30 0.84 -4.32 11.71
CA GLN A 30 1.56 -4.13 10.44
C GLN A 30 3.07 -3.98 10.64
N ILE A 31 3.51 -3.33 11.72
CA ILE A 31 4.92 -3.27 12.10
C ILE A 31 5.45 -4.66 12.43
N GLU A 32 4.70 -5.48 13.18
CA GLU A 32 5.13 -6.83 13.52
C GLU A 32 5.27 -7.71 12.28
N VAL A 33 4.32 -7.62 11.33
CA VAL A 33 4.43 -8.33 10.04
C VAL A 33 5.70 -7.92 9.27
N LEU A 34 6.05 -6.62 9.24
CA LEU A 34 7.32 -6.18 8.63
C LEU A 34 8.53 -6.78 9.35
N LYS A 35 8.51 -6.78 10.68
CA LYS A 35 9.59 -7.32 11.50
C LYS A 35 9.79 -8.82 11.30
N GLU A 36 8.73 -9.60 11.19
CA GLU A 36 8.77 -11.03 10.83
C GLU A 36 9.38 -11.27 9.44
N MET A 37 9.22 -10.31 8.52
CA MET A 37 9.87 -10.31 7.20
C MET A 37 11.33 -9.82 7.22
N GLY A 38 11.89 -9.54 8.40
CA GLY A 38 13.24 -8.97 8.56
C GLY A 38 13.33 -7.48 8.18
N ILE A 39 12.19 -6.80 8.04
CA ILE A 39 12.12 -5.38 7.69
C ILE A 39 11.97 -4.57 8.98
N THR A 40 13.05 -3.96 9.44
CA THR A 40 13.08 -3.10 10.62
C THR A 40 13.81 -1.80 10.33
N GLU A 41 13.57 -0.77 11.15
CA GLU A 41 14.31 0.51 11.04
C GLU A 41 15.81 0.31 11.23
N GLN A 42 16.22 -0.62 12.11
CA GLN A 42 17.63 -0.95 12.32
C GLN A 42 18.28 -1.54 11.07
N VAL A 43 17.59 -2.47 10.40
CA VAL A 43 18.09 -3.11 9.17
C VAL A 43 18.08 -2.12 8.00
N LEU A 44 17.01 -1.33 7.86
CA LEU A 44 16.86 -0.42 6.73
C LEU A 44 17.59 0.91 6.93
N GLY A 45 17.85 1.36 8.16
CA GLY A 45 18.44 2.66 8.48
C GLY A 45 17.60 3.86 8.02
N VAL A 46 16.27 3.68 7.94
CA VAL A 46 15.27 4.72 7.67
C VAL A 46 14.03 4.45 8.55
N PRO A 47 13.23 5.49 8.88
CA PRO A 47 12.04 5.31 9.70
C PRO A 47 10.96 4.46 9.02
N ILE A 48 10.19 3.71 9.82
CA ILE A 48 8.97 3.02 9.42
C ILE A 48 7.79 3.75 10.05
N LYS A 49 6.99 4.40 9.23
CA LYS A 49 5.80 5.13 9.65
C LYS A 49 4.55 4.29 9.38
N SER A 50 4.00 3.67 10.41
CA SER A 50 2.74 2.92 10.33
C SER A 50 1.53 3.80 10.65
N CYS A 51 0.45 3.59 9.91
CA CYS A 51 -0.84 4.26 10.12
C CYS A 51 -1.95 3.44 9.44
N ALA A 52 -2.89 2.93 10.23
CA ALA A 52 -4.07 2.22 9.76
C ALA A 52 -5.16 3.18 9.26
N LYS A 53 -5.08 4.47 9.61
CA LYS A 53 -6.03 5.47 9.13
C LYS A 53 -5.76 5.77 7.65
N GLY A 54 -6.71 5.41 6.79
CA GLY A 54 -6.80 5.87 5.41
C GLY A 54 -7.61 7.16 5.31
N VAL A 55 -7.08 8.17 4.61
CA VAL A 55 -7.73 9.45 4.31
C VAL A 55 -8.53 9.31 3.03
N LYS A 56 -9.82 9.70 3.02
CA LYS A 56 -10.63 9.68 1.79
C LYS A 56 -10.15 10.81 0.88
N ILE A 57 -9.73 10.48 -0.33
CA ILE A 57 -9.22 11.45 -1.32
C ILE A 57 -10.20 11.68 -2.48
N GLY A 58 -11.25 10.88 -2.58
CA GLY A 58 -12.25 11.03 -3.63
C GLY A 58 -13.13 9.81 -3.78
N GLN A 59 -13.63 9.61 -4.99
CA GLN A 59 -14.39 8.43 -5.40
C GLN A 59 -14.20 8.17 -6.89
N THR A 60 -14.36 6.92 -7.30
CA THR A 60 -14.38 6.55 -8.73
C THR A 60 -15.69 7.02 -9.39
N ASN A 61 -15.76 6.97 -10.72
CA ASN A 61 -17.00 7.26 -11.48
C ASN A 61 -18.18 6.33 -11.11
N GLN A 62 -17.88 5.17 -10.51
CA GLN A 62 -18.89 4.23 -10.01
C GLN A 62 -19.25 4.48 -8.53
N GLY A 63 -18.79 5.59 -7.94
CA GLY A 63 -19.08 5.95 -6.55
C GLY A 63 -18.27 5.16 -5.51
N VAL A 64 -17.22 4.43 -5.91
CA VAL A 64 -16.37 3.69 -4.96
C VAL A 64 -15.43 4.69 -4.26
N PRO A 65 -15.52 4.87 -2.93
CA PRO A 65 -14.68 5.83 -2.22
C PRO A 65 -13.21 5.42 -2.28
N VAL A 66 -12.34 6.38 -2.60
CA VAL A 66 -10.89 6.18 -2.70
C VAL A 66 -10.22 6.72 -1.44
N TYR A 67 -9.35 5.90 -0.85
CA TYR A 67 -8.57 6.19 0.35
C TYR A 67 -7.08 6.09 0.06
N CYS A 68 -6.27 6.87 0.78
CA CYS A 68 -4.81 6.82 0.74
C CYS A 68 -4.20 6.93 2.15
N ASP A 69 -2.98 6.45 2.33
CA ASP A 69 -2.18 6.58 3.55
C ASP A 69 -1.90 8.06 3.81
N LYS A 70 -2.10 8.52 5.05
CA LYS A 70 -1.82 9.91 5.43
C LYS A 70 -0.36 10.31 5.13
N TYR A 71 0.61 9.44 5.42
CA TYR A 71 2.03 9.74 5.23
C TYR A 71 2.42 9.69 3.74
N ALA A 72 1.71 8.91 2.93
CA ALA A 72 1.89 8.95 1.48
C ALA A 72 1.36 10.27 0.89
N LEU A 73 0.27 10.80 1.43
CA LEU A 73 -0.28 12.11 1.01
C LEU A 73 0.56 13.29 1.46
N GLU A 74 1.21 13.17 2.62
CA GLU A 74 2.11 14.19 3.17
C GLU A 74 3.52 14.17 2.56
N ALA A 75 3.84 13.15 1.76
CA ALA A 75 5.15 13.02 1.10
C ALA A 75 5.21 13.78 -0.22
N ASP A 76 6.38 14.30 -0.56
CA ASP A 76 6.65 14.91 -1.88
C ASP A 76 6.63 13.88 -3.02
N GLY A 77 6.85 12.60 -2.69
CA GLY A 77 6.86 11.52 -3.66
C GLY A 77 6.65 10.16 -3.01
N VAL A 78 6.03 9.25 -3.76
CA VAL A 78 5.75 7.87 -3.33
C VAL A 78 6.44 6.89 -4.27
N PHE A 79 7.33 6.07 -3.73
CA PHE A 79 7.95 4.96 -4.45
C PHE A 79 7.37 3.63 -3.97
N LEU A 80 6.84 2.83 -4.89
CA LEU A 80 6.22 1.54 -4.57
C LEU A 80 7.21 0.39 -4.73
N PHE A 81 7.44 -0.32 -3.64
CA PHE A 81 8.12 -1.62 -3.66
C PHE A 81 7.07 -2.73 -3.67
N ASN A 82 6.97 -3.44 -4.79
CA ASN A 82 5.98 -4.50 -4.97
C ASN A 82 6.61 -5.78 -5.50
N ARG A 83 5.95 -6.90 -5.19
CA ARG A 83 6.16 -8.18 -5.86
C ARG A 83 4.98 -8.46 -6.77
N VAL A 84 5.26 -8.89 -8.00
CA VAL A 84 4.23 -9.43 -8.91
C VAL A 84 4.21 -10.94 -8.76
N LYS A 85 3.05 -11.47 -8.38
CA LYS A 85 2.77 -12.91 -8.28
C LYS A 85 1.28 -13.20 -8.48
N PRO A 86 0.89 -14.43 -8.87
CA PRO A 86 -0.50 -14.85 -8.81
C PRO A 86 -1.08 -14.71 -7.40
N HIS A 87 -2.34 -14.30 -7.32
CA HIS A 87 -3.13 -14.32 -6.10
C HIS A 87 -3.49 -15.75 -5.72
N THR A 88 -3.57 -16.04 -4.43
CA THR A 88 -3.92 -17.38 -3.96
C THR A 88 -5.43 -17.60 -3.87
N ALA A 89 -6.22 -16.52 -3.78
CA ALA A 89 -7.66 -16.59 -3.50
C ALA A 89 -8.58 -16.13 -4.66
N PHE A 90 -8.05 -15.59 -5.75
CA PHE A 90 -8.86 -15.19 -6.90
C PHE A 90 -8.04 -15.19 -8.19
N ARG A 91 -8.73 -15.10 -9.32
CA ARG A 91 -8.14 -14.90 -10.66
C ARG A 91 -8.71 -13.63 -11.28
N ALA A 92 -7.83 -12.79 -11.82
CA ALA A 92 -8.22 -11.54 -12.49
C ALA A 92 -7.11 -11.11 -13.46
N PRO A 93 -7.40 -10.20 -14.41
CA PRO A 93 -6.35 -9.63 -15.27
C PRO A 93 -5.22 -8.94 -14.49
N ILE A 94 -5.53 -8.39 -13.31
CA ILE A 94 -4.56 -7.77 -12.40
C ILE A 94 -4.75 -8.35 -11.00
N GLU A 95 -3.74 -9.05 -10.47
CA GLU A 95 -3.83 -9.78 -9.20
C GLU A 95 -2.94 -9.24 -8.08
N SER A 96 -1.84 -8.61 -8.45
CA SER A 96 -0.81 -8.06 -7.58
C SER A 96 -0.08 -6.91 -8.28
N GLY A 97 1.04 -6.46 -7.71
CA GLY A 97 1.83 -5.39 -8.28
C GLY A 97 1.28 -4.00 -7.98
N LEU A 98 1.65 -3.04 -8.82
CA LEU A 98 1.48 -1.61 -8.58
C LEU A 98 0.02 -1.22 -8.30
N THR A 99 -0.91 -1.66 -9.13
CA THR A 99 -2.35 -1.34 -8.97
C THR A 99 -2.87 -1.77 -7.61
N LYS A 100 -2.48 -2.96 -7.15
CA LYS A 100 -2.91 -3.48 -5.84
C LYS A 100 -2.25 -2.72 -4.69
N MET A 101 -0.97 -2.36 -4.83
CA MET A 101 -0.29 -1.56 -3.82
C MET A 101 -0.89 -0.17 -3.69
N LEU A 102 -1.20 0.50 -4.81
CA LEU A 102 -1.83 1.83 -4.84
C LEU A 102 -3.22 1.82 -4.23
N THR A 103 -4.05 0.84 -4.60
CA THR A 103 -5.45 0.82 -4.18
C THR A 103 -5.58 0.16 -2.81
N VAL A 104 -5.23 -1.12 -2.66
CA VAL A 104 -5.43 -1.89 -1.42
C VAL A 104 -4.38 -1.54 -0.38
N GLY A 105 -3.12 -1.47 -0.79
CA GLY A 105 -2.00 -1.23 0.12
C GLY A 105 -2.09 0.16 0.77
N LEU A 106 -2.06 1.22 -0.05
CA LEU A 106 -2.20 2.60 0.41
C LEU A 106 -3.63 2.94 0.84
N GLY A 107 -4.64 2.18 0.39
CA GLY A 107 -6.01 2.34 0.88
C GLY A 107 -6.19 2.00 2.35
N LYS A 108 -5.22 1.32 2.98
CA LYS A 108 -5.25 0.90 4.39
C LYS A 108 -6.43 -0.04 4.67
N PRO A 109 -6.69 -0.48 5.92
CA PRO A 109 -7.79 -1.40 6.21
C PRO A 109 -9.15 -0.90 5.70
N LYS A 110 -9.37 0.42 5.71
CA LYS A 110 -10.63 1.02 5.24
C LYS A 110 -10.81 0.89 3.73
N GLY A 111 -9.78 1.18 2.94
CA GLY A 111 -9.79 0.96 1.50
C GLY A 111 -9.82 -0.52 1.15
N HIS A 112 -9.02 -1.36 1.81
CA HIS A 112 -9.03 -2.80 1.64
C HIS A 112 -10.45 -3.38 1.75
N LYS A 113 -11.20 -3.04 2.81
CA LYS A 113 -12.59 -3.47 3.00
C LYS A 113 -13.52 -3.06 1.85
N ARG A 114 -13.20 -1.97 1.14
CA ARG A 114 -13.99 -1.49 0.01
C ARG A 114 -13.57 -2.12 -1.32
N TYR A 115 -12.29 -2.48 -1.47
CA TYR A 115 -11.71 -2.94 -2.74
C TYR A 115 -11.59 -4.47 -2.83
N ILE A 116 -11.53 -5.18 -1.70
CA ILE A 116 -11.33 -6.64 -1.67
C ILE A 116 -12.60 -7.34 -1.15
N ALA A 117 -13.33 -7.95 -2.10
CA ALA A 117 -14.30 -9.06 -2.04
C ALA A 117 -14.60 -9.42 -3.54
N PRO A 118 -15.51 -10.34 -3.97
CA PRO A 118 -15.51 -10.97 -5.32
C PRO A 118 -15.53 -10.00 -6.53
N ASP A 119 -15.74 -8.73 -6.28
CA ASP A 119 -15.79 -7.62 -7.22
C ASP A 119 -14.43 -6.97 -7.57
N TRP A 120 -13.27 -7.48 -7.10
CA TRP A 120 -11.96 -6.85 -7.45
C TRP A 120 -11.80 -6.64 -8.96
N GLY A 121 -12.18 -7.63 -9.78
CA GLY A 121 -12.14 -7.49 -11.24
C GLY A 121 -13.16 -6.49 -11.78
N SER A 122 -14.31 -6.31 -11.11
CA SER A 122 -15.39 -5.43 -11.57
C SER A 122 -15.19 -3.96 -11.21
N ILE A 123 -14.40 -3.67 -10.17
CA ILE A 123 -14.04 -2.30 -9.76
C ILE A 123 -12.81 -1.74 -10.48
N LEU A 124 -12.06 -2.58 -11.19
CA LEU A 124 -10.93 -2.12 -12.01
C LEU A 124 -11.47 -1.29 -13.18
N PRO A 125 -10.83 -0.16 -13.51
CA PRO A 125 -11.21 0.60 -14.68
C PRO A 125 -11.11 -0.26 -15.93
N LYS A 126 -12.13 -0.26 -16.79
CA LYS A 126 -12.15 -1.09 -18.01
C LYS A 126 -11.02 -0.77 -18.99
N TRP A 127 -10.44 0.42 -18.92
CA TRP A 127 -9.28 0.81 -19.73
C TRP A 127 -7.95 0.27 -19.19
N LEU A 128 -7.94 -0.29 -17.98
CA LEU A 128 -6.76 -0.87 -17.33
C LEU A 128 -6.61 -2.38 -17.66
N ILE A 129 -7.62 -2.98 -18.31
CA ILE A 129 -7.71 -4.40 -18.65
C ILE A 129 -7.69 -4.56 -20.17
#